data_AF-A0ABD2P201-F1
#
_entry.id   AF-A0ABD2P201-F1
#
_cell.length_a   1.000
_cell.length_b   1.000
_cell.length_c   1.000
_cell.angle_alpha   90.00
_cell.angle_beta   90.00
_cell.angle_gamma   90.00
#
_symmetry.space_group_name_H-M   'P 1'
#
loop_
_entity.id
_entity.type
_entity.pdbx_description
1 polymer ?
#
loop_
_entity_poly.entity_id
_entity_poly.type
_entity_poly.pdbx_seq_one_letter_code
_entity_poly.pdbx_strand_id
1 'polypeptide(L)'
;MIYFFTMSRLIVKNLPKIITEEKLKTIFSEHGVVTDIQLKYKDGKFRQFAFIGYQNENEAKKAIESLNNTFISTRKISVEPCALLGDSNKPKSWSKYAPDSTAYKKKQCKDITSKEECEK
;
A
#
# COMPACT_ATOMS: atom_id res chain seq x y z
N MET A 1 -6.63 -13.65 15.32
CA MET A 1 -6.28 -12.23 15.25
C MET A 1 -4.88 -12.13 14.66
N ILE A 2 -4.77 -12.06 13.33
CA ILE A 2 -3.48 -12.11 12.64
C ILE A 2 -2.91 -10.68 12.68
N TYR A 3 -1.96 -10.44 13.57
CA TYR A 3 -1.20 -9.20 13.61
C TYR A 3 -0.35 -9.11 12.36
N PHE A 4 -0.82 -8.39 11.35
CA PHE A 4 0.03 -7.99 10.24
C PHE A 4 0.99 -6.92 10.74
N PHE A 5 2.21 -7.31 11.06
CA PHE A 5 3.27 -6.41 11.46
C PHE A 5 3.61 -5.50 10.27
N THR A 6 3.19 -4.25 10.34
CA THR A 6 3.20 -3.34 9.17
C THR A 6 4.58 -2.84 8.80
N MET A 7 5.57 -3.12 9.65
CA MET A 7 6.97 -2.84 9.38
C MET A 7 7.62 -3.83 8.40
N SER A 8 7.01 -5.00 8.15
CA SER A 8 7.56 -5.99 7.21
C SER A 8 6.81 -6.08 5.87
N ARG A 9 5.81 -5.21 5.64
CA ARG A 9 5.04 -5.21 4.39
C ARG A 9 5.53 -4.13 3.43
N LEU A 10 5.68 -4.51 2.18
CA LEU A 10 6.06 -3.64 1.07
C LEU A 10 4.91 -3.47 0.07
N ILE A 11 4.91 -2.32 -0.60
CA ILE A 11 4.12 -2.08 -1.80
C ILE A 11 5.05 -2.00 -3.01
N VAL A 12 4.74 -2.79 -4.03
CA VAL A 12 5.46 -2.81 -5.30
C VAL A 12 4.58 -2.21 -6.37
N LYS A 13 5.02 -1.12 -7.00
CA LYS A 13 4.29 -0.36 -8.00
C LYS A 13 4.91 -0.51 -9.38
N ASN A 14 4.13 -0.17 -10.40
CA ASN A 14 4.50 -0.20 -11.83
C ASN A 14 4.87 -1.60 -12.35
N LEU A 15 4.19 -2.63 -11.86
CA LEU A 15 4.41 -4.00 -12.32
C LEU A 15 3.95 -4.22 -13.78
N PRO A 16 4.59 -5.13 -14.53
CA PRO A 16 4.11 -5.58 -15.83
C PRO A 16 2.70 -6.17 -15.75
N LYS A 17 1.88 -5.96 -16.78
CA LYS A 17 0.50 -6.48 -16.83
C LYS A 17 0.43 -8.02 -16.76
N ILE A 18 1.47 -8.68 -17.28
CA ILE A 18 1.60 -10.13 -17.38
C ILE A 18 2.33 -10.76 -16.18
N ILE A 19 2.59 -10.01 -15.11
CA ILE A 19 3.31 -10.55 -13.95
C ILE A 19 2.40 -11.53 -13.19
N THR A 20 3.00 -12.62 -12.71
CA THR A 20 2.33 -13.62 -11.88
C THR A 20 2.87 -13.59 -10.46
N GLU A 21 2.09 -14.12 -9.53
CA GLU A 21 2.48 -14.25 -8.13
C GLU A 21 3.77 -15.07 -7.98
N GLU A 22 3.88 -16.16 -8.73
CA GLU A 22 5.05 -17.04 -8.73
C GLU A 22 6.34 -16.29 -9.09
N LYS A 23 6.29 -15.44 -10.13
CA LYS A 23 7.45 -14.63 -10.54
C LYS A 23 7.84 -13.62 -9.47
N LEU A 24 6.85 -12.97 -8.84
CA LEU A 24 7.11 -12.08 -7.71
C LEU A 24 7.72 -12.86 -6.55
N LYS A 25 7.21 -14.05 -6.25
CA LYS A 25 7.75 -14.90 -5.20
C LYS A 25 9.22 -15.23 -5.48
N THR A 26 9.57 -15.66 -6.69
CA THR A 26 10.96 -16.00 -7.04
C THR A 26 11.90 -14.80 -6.84
N ILE A 27 11.53 -13.62 -7.34
CA ILE A 27 12.37 -12.42 -7.25
C ILE A 27 12.51 -11.94 -5.80
N PHE A 28 11.39 -11.87 -5.06
CA PHE A 28 11.39 -11.33 -3.70
C PHE A 28 11.91 -12.33 -2.66
N SER A 29 11.92 -13.62 -2.95
CA SER A 29 12.48 -14.66 -2.07
C SER A 29 14.01 -14.63 -2.01
N GLU A 30 14.69 -13.98 -2.95
CA GLU A 30 16.16 -13.81 -2.92
C GLU A 30 16.61 -12.94 -1.74
N HIS A 31 15.74 -12.04 -1.27
CA HIS A 31 16.06 -11.07 -0.22
C HIS A 31 15.52 -11.44 1.17
N GLY A 32 14.68 -12.47 1.27
CA GLY A 32 14.08 -12.90 2.54
C GLY A 32 12.90 -13.85 2.39
N VAL A 33 12.27 -14.19 3.52
CA VAL A 33 11.15 -15.13 3.54
C VAL A 33 9.84 -14.37 3.28
N VAL A 34 9.27 -14.58 2.09
CA VAL A 34 8.00 -13.98 1.69
C VAL A 34 6.84 -14.74 2.35
N THR A 35 6.03 -14.04 3.15
CA THR A 35 4.90 -14.60 3.90
C THR A 35 3.57 -14.48 3.17
N ASP A 36 3.38 -13.41 2.41
CA ASP A 36 2.13 -13.10 1.69
C ASP A 36 2.43 -12.30 0.42
N ILE A 37 1.71 -12.61 -0.66
CA ILE A 37 1.76 -11.85 -1.90
C ILE A 37 0.33 -11.56 -2.35
N GLN A 38 0.01 -10.27 -2.50
CA GLN A 38 -1.33 -9.84 -2.87
C GLN A 38 -1.30 -8.90 -4.07
N LEU A 39 -1.55 -9.46 -5.25
CA LEU A 39 -1.81 -8.70 -6.47
C LEU A 39 -3.15 -7.96 -6.38
N LYS A 40 -3.18 -6.67 -6.76
CA LYS A 40 -4.41 -5.89 -6.68
C LYS A 40 -5.05 -5.66 -8.04
N TYR A 41 -6.32 -6.02 -8.10
CA TYR A 41 -7.19 -5.87 -9.25
C TYR A 41 -8.33 -4.91 -8.90
N LYS A 42 -8.84 -4.20 -9.89
CA LYS A 42 -10.06 -3.38 -9.80
C LYS A 42 -10.90 -3.66 -11.02
N ASP A 43 -12.14 -4.09 -10.80
CA ASP A 43 -13.10 -4.38 -11.87
C ASP A 43 -12.51 -5.38 -12.90
N GLY A 44 -11.81 -6.41 -12.41
CA GLY A 44 -11.10 -7.41 -13.23
C GLY A 44 -9.81 -6.91 -13.91
N LYS A 45 -9.49 -5.61 -13.83
CA LYS A 45 -8.27 -5.04 -14.39
C LYS A 45 -7.15 -5.01 -13.35
N PHE A 46 -6.01 -5.59 -13.69
CA PHE A 46 -4.82 -5.52 -12.85
C PHE A 46 -4.37 -4.06 -12.73
N ARG A 47 -4.22 -3.57 -11.50
CA ARG A 47 -3.78 -2.20 -11.23
C ARG A 47 -2.26 -2.03 -11.26
N GLN A 48 -1.53 -3.09 -11.59
CA GLN A 48 -0.07 -3.04 -11.74
C GLN A 48 0.67 -2.71 -10.45
N PHE A 49 0.09 -3.15 -9.32
CA PHE A 49 0.76 -3.12 -8.03
C PHE A 49 0.40 -4.36 -7.21
N ALA A 50 1.30 -4.71 -6.30
CA ALA A 50 1.16 -5.82 -5.38
C ALA A 50 1.62 -5.41 -3.97
N PHE A 51 1.07 -6.07 -2.97
CA PHE A 51 1.61 -6.05 -1.62
C PHE A 51 2.41 -7.32 -1.38
N ILE A 52 3.56 -7.19 -0.71
CA ILE A 52 4.42 -8.31 -0.37
C ILE A 52 4.73 -8.22 1.11
N GLY A 53 4.39 -9.26 1.86
CA GLY A 53 4.73 -9.41 3.26
C GLY A 53 6.04 -10.20 3.41
N TYR A 54 6.92 -9.72 4.27
CA TYR A 54 8.07 -10.48 4.75
C TYR A 54 7.86 -10.97 6.18
N GLN A 55 8.63 -11.98 6.56
CA GLN A 55 8.67 -12.44 7.95
C GLN A 55 9.29 -11.39 8.87
N ASN A 56 10.35 -10.71 8.40
CA ASN A 56 11.11 -9.74 9.19
C ASN A 56 11.13 -8.34 8.52
N GLU A 57 11.18 -7.28 9.32
CA GLU A 57 11.36 -5.90 8.82
C GLU A 57 12.72 -5.71 8.15
N ASN A 58 13.77 -6.34 8.66
CA ASN A 58 15.12 -6.24 8.09
C ASN A 58 15.20 -6.80 6.67
N GLU A 59 14.47 -7.89 6.39
CA GLU A 59 14.35 -8.47 5.05
C GLU A 59 13.59 -7.52 4.11
N ALA A 60 12.50 -6.91 4.61
CA ALA A 60 11.75 -5.93 3.86
C ALA A 60 12.60 -4.71 3.47
N LYS A 61 13.44 -4.20 4.37
CA LYS A 61 14.38 -3.09 4.09
C LYS A 61 15.41 -3.47 3.03
N LYS A 62 16.03 -4.64 3.15
CA LYS A 62 16.97 -5.16 2.14
C LYS A 62 16.34 -5.27 0.76
N ALA A 63 15.09 -5.75 0.69
CA ALA A 63 14.34 -5.85 -0.55
C ALA A 63 14.05 -4.45 -1.15
N ILE A 64 13.73 -3.44 -0.34
CA ILE A 64 13.58 -2.05 -0.82
C ILE A 64 14.90 -1.56 -1.42
N GLU A 65 16.01 -1.67 -0.69
CA GLU A 65 17.31 -1.15 -1.12
C GLU A 65 17.80 -1.81 -2.41
N SER A 66 17.54 -3.11 -2.57
CA SER A 66 18.02 -3.88 -3.72
C SER A 66 17.10 -3.77 -4.94
N LEU A 67 15.77 -3.81 -4.73
CA LEU A 67 14.79 -3.92 -5.82
C LEU A 67 14.15 -2.59 -6.21
N ASN A 68 14.20 -1.57 -5.36
CA ASN A 68 13.64 -0.27 -5.74
C ASN A 68 14.39 0.30 -6.94
N ASN A 69 13.66 0.81 -7.94
CA ASN A 69 14.19 1.34 -9.19
C ASN A 69 14.87 0.31 -10.11
N THR A 70 14.69 -0.99 -9.87
CA THR A 70 15.13 -2.05 -10.80
C THR A 70 14.11 -2.29 -11.91
N PHE A 71 14.44 -3.17 -12.87
CA PHE A 71 13.57 -3.50 -13.99
C PHE A 71 13.07 -4.93 -13.90
N ILE A 72 11.74 -5.12 -14.00
CA ILE A 72 11.12 -6.43 -14.21
C ILE A 72 10.58 -6.48 -15.64
N SER A 73 11.13 -7.37 -16.46
CA SER A 73 10.95 -7.40 -17.92
C SER A 73 11.29 -6.04 -18.54
N THR A 74 10.28 -5.24 -18.90
CA THR A 74 10.44 -3.96 -19.62
C THR A 74 9.98 -2.77 -18.77
N ARG A 75 9.63 -2.98 -17.50
CA ARG A 75 9.14 -1.91 -16.62
C ARG A 75 10.06 -1.70 -15.43
N LYS A 76 10.37 -0.43 -15.18
CA LYS A 76 11.04 0.01 -13.95
C LYS A 76 10.06 -0.08 -12.79
N ILE A 77 10.36 -0.88 -11.77
CA ILE A 77 9.51 -1.05 -10.60
C ILE A 77 9.89 -0.07 -9.49
N SER A 78 8.91 0.26 -8.65
CA SER A 78 9.13 1.05 -7.43
C SER A 78 8.72 0.22 -6.23
N VAL A 79 9.62 0.06 -5.27
CA VAL A 79 9.39 -0.71 -4.04
C VAL A 79 9.44 0.27 -2.88
N GLU A 80 8.37 0.33 -2.09
CA GLU A 80 8.22 1.25 -0.97
C GLU A 80 7.70 0.50 0.26
N PRO A 81 8.00 1.00 1.48
CA PRO A 81 7.35 0.51 2.69
C PRO A 81 5.83 0.74 2.62
N CYS A 82 5.05 -0.27 3.01
CA CYS A 82 3.59 -0.18 2.99
C CYS A 82 3.08 0.55 4.25
N ALA A 83 2.79 1.85 4.13
CA ALA A 83 2.14 2.60 5.21
C ALA A 83 0.70 2.11 5.47
N LEU A 84 0.31 2.00 6.74
CA LEU A 84 -0.99 1.55 7.20
C LEU A 84 -2.13 2.45 6.73
N LEU A 85 -3.34 1.89 6.66
CA LEU A 85 -4.57 2.67 6.54
C LEU A 85 -4.85 3.32 7.90
N GLY A 86 -4.19 4.45 8.17
CA GLY A 86 -4.28 5.16 9.46
C GLY A 86 -3.10 6.06 9.78
N ASP A 87 -1.96 5.91 9.08
CA ASP A 87 -0.79 6.76 9.32
C ASP A 87 -1.07 8.19 8.86
N SER A 88 -0.96 9.13 9.80
CA SER A 88 -1.14 10.57 9.62
C SER A 88 -0.13 11.22 8.66
N ASN A 89 0.86 10.47 8.18
CA ASN A 89 1.96 10.92 7.31
C ASN A 89 1.84 10.46 5.83
N LYS A 90 0.64 10.14 5.34
CA LYS A 90 0.42 10.01 3.88
C LYS A 90 0.20 11.39 3.26
N PRO A 91 0.84 11.74 2.12
CA PRO A 91 0.52 12.95 1.41
C PRO A 91 -0.96 12.92 1.02
N LYS A 92 -1.67 14.02 1.33
CA LYS A 92 -3.08 14.19 1.01
C LYS A 92 -3.36 13.88 -0.45
N SER A 93 -4.48 13.23 -0.71
CA SER A 93 -4.98 13.00 -2.07
C SER A 93 -5.17 14.35 -2.75
N TRP A 94 -4.50 14.57 -3.89
CA TRP A 94 -4.50 15.85 -4.62
C TRP A 94 -5.88 16.25 -5.20
N SER A 95 -6.87 15.35 -5.14
CA SER A 95 -8.21 15.60 -5.66
C SER A 95 -9.04 16.44 -4.69
N LYS A 96 -9.64 17.52 -5.21
CA LYS A 96 -10.62 18.35 -4.48
C LYS A 96 -11.82 17.56 -3.94
N TYR A 97 -12.13 16.40 -4.54
CA TYR A 97 -13.30 15.56 -4.22
C TYR A 97 -12.97 14.34 -3.35
N ALA A 98 -11.72 14.19 -2.90
CA ALA A 98 -11.35 13.10 -2.03
C ALA A 98 -11.97 13.29 -0.62
N PRO A 99 -12.38 12.22 0.09
CA PRO A 99 -12.96 12.32 1.44
C PRO A 99 -11.98 12.90 2.48
N ASP A 100 -10.69 13.03 2.16
CA ASP A 100 -9.65 13.72 2.94
C ASP A 100 -9.45 15.21 2.56
N SER A 101 -10.27 15.73 1.64
CA SER A 101 -10.30 17.15 1.27
C SER A 101 -10.77 18.01 2.45
N THR A 102 -10.15 19.18 2.64
CA THR A 102 -10.52 20.15 3.68
C THR A 102 -11.98 20.61 3.55
N ALA A 103 -12.55 20.54 2.35
CA ALA A 103 -13.95 20.84 2.08
C ALA A 103 -14.92 19.75 2.62
N TYR A 104 -14.52 18.47 2.63
CA TYR A 104 -15.31 17.38 3.21
C TYR A 104 -15.29 17.44 4.75
N LYS A 105 -14.12 17.71 5.35
CA LYS A 105 -14.00 17.96 6.79
C LYS A 105 -14.90 19.12 7.27
N LYS A 106 -15.05 20.17 6.47
CA LYS A 106 -15.92 21.31 6.82
C LYS A 106 -17.42 21.00 6.73
N LYS A 107 -17.80 19.96 5.98
CA LYS A 107 -19.18 19.47 5.87
C LYS A 107 -19.47 18.47 7.00
N GLN A 108 -18.58 17.51 7.21
CA GLN A 108 -18.72 16.47 8.23
C GLN A 108 -18.55 17.00 9.67
N CYS A 109 -17.72 18.03 9.91
CA CYS A 109 -17.67 18.69 11.22
C CYS A 109 -18.94 19.49 11.54
N LYS A 110 -19.69 19.97 10.54
CA LYS A 110 -20.98 20.65 10.78
C LYS A 110 -22.09 19.66 11.12
N ASP A 111 -22.06 18.46 10.53
CA ASP A 111 -23.00 17.39 10.84
C ASP A 111 -22.79 16.79 12.25
N ILE A 112 -21.59 16.94 12.82
CA ILE A 112 -21.26 16.51 14.19
C ILE A 112 -21.70 17.58 15.22
N THR A 113 -21.49 18.87 14.95
CA THR A 113 -21.91 19.95 15.88
C THR A 113 -23.44 20.05 16.04
N SER A 114 -24.24 19.49 15.12
CA SER A 114 -25.71 19.56 15.21
C SER A 114 -26.34 18.45 16.05
N LYS A 115 -25.57 17.42 16.45
CA LYS A 115 -26.08 16.24 17.16
C LYS A 115 -25.74 16.18 18.66
N GLU A 116 -24.78 16.97 19.13
CA GLU A 116 -24.32 16.94 20.53
C GLU A 116 -25.08 17.91 21.47
N GLU A 117 -26.03 18.72 20.99
CA GLU A 117 -26.87 19.60 21.84
C GLU A 117 -28.27 19.05 22.16
N CYS A 118 -28.62 17.84 21.71
CA CYS A 118 -29.97 17.28 21.90
C CYS A 118 -29.97 15.97 22.69
N GLU A 119 -29.18 15.89 23.78
CA GLU A 119 -29.44 14.90 24.84
C GLU A 119 -28.89 15.42 26.17
N LYS A 120 -29.58 16.41 26.73
CA LYS A 120 -29.57 16.71 28.16
C LYS A 120 -30.94 17.14 28.62
#